data_AF-A0AA35NWX3-F1
#
_entry.id   AF-A0AA35NWX3-F1
#
_cell.length_a   1.000
_cell.length_b   1.000
_cell.length_c   1.000
_cell.angle_alpha   90.00
_cell.angle_beta   90.00
_cell.angle_gamma   90.00
#
_symmetry.space_group_name_H-M   'P 1'
#
loop_
_entity.id
_entity.type
_entity.pdbx_description
1 polymer ?
#
loop_
_entity_poly.entity_id
_entity_poly.type
_entity_poly.pdbx_seq_one_letter_code
_entity_poly.pdbx_strand_id
1 'polypeptide(L)'
;MQRGIAASSRGCLLRQLELTRTKFWHLSGGHHCCCKRTREAFVTPPGCFEKRSFTLLKMADLQNCDFCSLNPLELFEQVTAQGEKVRSLKAEKAPKDEIDTAVKLLLSLKLSYKTATGEEYKPGSPPADFTPVSNGPGDTEDNDFVDPWTVQTSNAKGVDYDKLIVRFGSSKIDKDLINRIERVTGHKPHHFLCRGIFFSHRDMNQILDAYENKKPFYLYTGRGPSAEAMHVGHLIPFTFTKWLQEVFNVPLVIQITDDEKYLWKDMTLEKAYQCAIENIKDIIACGFDINKTFIFSDLEYLGMSPGFYRNIVKIQKHVTFNQVKGIFGFTDSDCIGKISFPAIQAAPSFSTSFPQIFNNKSNIPCLIPCAIDQDPYFRMTRDVAPRLGFSKPALLHSVFFPALQGAQTKMSSSDPNSSIFLTDTPKQIKTKINKHAFSGGKDTVEEHRKYGGNCDVDVSYMYLTFFLEDDDKLEQIKQAYTSGALLTGELKKALIETLQPLIAAHQQRRKQITDEIVKEFMTPRKLAFDY
;
A
#
# COMPACT_ATOMS: atom_id res chain seq x y z
N MET A 1 -35.13 38.83 64.20
CA MET A 1 -36.52 39.06 63.73
C MET A 1 -36.50 39.41 62.24
N GLN A 2 -37.67 39.65 61.61
CA GLN A 2 -37.86 39.64 60.15
C GLN A 2 -38.10 41.05 59.58
N ARG A 3 -37.76 41.29 58.29
CA ARG A 3 -38.09 42.48 57.44
C ARG A 3 -37.31 43.78 57.82
N GLY A 4 -37.07 44.76 56.92
CA GLY A 4 -37.23 44.84 55.46
C GLY A 4 -37.33 46.28 54.92
N ILE A 5 -37.19 46.47 53.58
CA ILE A 5 -37.59 47.65 52.75
C ILE A 5 -36.59 48.84 52.52
N ALA A 6 -35.89 48.77 51.37
CA ALA A 6 -35.76 49.76 50.25
C ALA A 6 -35.02 51.14 50.31
N ALA A 7 -34.53 51.53 49.11
CA ALA A 7 -34.19 52.87 48.55
C ALA A 7 -32.89 53.60 49.01
N SER A 8 -32.14 54.35 48.16
CA SER A 8 -32.16 54.51 46.68
C SER A 8 -30.89 55.19 46.07
N SER A 9 -30.51 54.79 44.83
CA SER A 9 -29.75 55.58 43.82
C SER A 9 -28.27 55.99 44.14
N ARG A 10 -27.32 56.27 43.23
CA ARG A 10 -27.16 56.29 41.74
C ARG A 10 -25.74 55.73 41.42
N GLY A 11 -25.34 55.30 40.21
CA GLY A 11 -26.00 55.11 38.91
C GLY A 11 -24.96 54.94 37.77
N CYS A 12 -25.39 54.44 36.59
CA CYS A 12 -24.64 54.34 35.31
C CYS A 12 -23.39 53.40 35.26
N LEU A 13 -23.07 52.69 34.17
CA LEU A 13 -23.76 52.48 32.88
C LEU A 13 -23.45 51.06 32.35
N LEU A 14 -24.34 50.43 31.57
CA LEU A 14 -24.13 49.12 30.93
C LEU A 14 -25.13 48.91 29.77
N ARG A 15 -24.82 47.97 28.85
CA ARG A 15 -25.61 47.47 27.68
C ARG A 15 -25.56 48.32 26.39
N GLN A 16 -25.77 47.78 25.16
CA GLN A 16 -25.65 46.43 24.52
C GLN A 16 -25.77 46.61 22.97
N LEU A 17 -25.48 45.54 22.19
CA LEU A 17 -26.18 44.96 21.00
C LEU A 17 -27.16 45.85 20.16
N GLU A 18 -27.38 45.72 18.84
CA GLU A 18 -26.91 44.79 17.78
C GLU A 18 -27.37 45.19 16.33
N LEU A 19 -26.87 44.46 15.32
CA LEU A 19 -27.54 44.03 14.05
C LEU A 19 -27.91 44.97 12.86
N THR A 20 -27.68 44.40 11.66
CA THR A 20 -28.38 44.51 10.35
C THR A 20 -28.22 45.70 9.35
N ARG A 21 -27.58 45.38 8.21
CA ARG A 21 -27.91 45.64 6.75
C ARG A 21 -28.65 46.95 6.36
N THR A 22 -28.33 47.62 5.24
CA THR A 22 -28.70 47.21 3.85
C THR A 22 -28.17 48.19 2.75
N LYS A 23 -27.84 47.66 1.54
CA LYS A 23 -27.64 48.26 0.17
C LYS A 23 -27.17 49.74 -0.02
N PHE A 24 -26.13 50.07 -0.81
CA PHE A 24 -25.96 50.04 -2.29
C PHE A 24 -26.82 51.04 -3.12
N TRP A 25 -26.19 52.04 -3.79
CA TRP A 25 -26.26 52.31 -5.27
C TRP A 25 -25.44 53.55 -5.75
N HIS A 26 -25.21 53.65 -7.07
CA HIS A 26 -24.53 54.75 -7.83
C HIS A 26 -25.49 55.96 -8.09
N LEU A 27 -25.20 57.10 -8.80
CA LEU A 27 -24.25 57.58 -9.85
C LEU A 27 -24.07 59.14 -9.67
N SER A 28 -23.52 60.05 -10.50
CA SER A 28 -22.88 60.12 -11.85
C SER A 28 -22.09 61.45 -12.09
N GLY A 29 -20.92 61.40 -12.75
CA GLY A 29 -20.34 62.46 -13.61
C GLY A 29 -19.76 63.76 -12.96
N GLY A 30 -18.72 64.43 -13.49
CA GLY A 30 -17.72 64.06 -14.52
C GLY A 30 -17.37 65.19 -15.53
N HIS A 31 -16.09 65.38 -15.87
CA HIS A 31 -15.62 66.09 -17.09
C HIS A 31 -14.13 65.80 -17.46
N HIS A 32 -13.87 65.72 -18.78
CA HIS A 32 -12.62 65.91 -19.57
C HIS A 32 -11.30 66.31 -18.86
N CYS A 33 -10.09 65.83 -19.25
CA CYS A 33 -9.63 64.91 -20.32
C CYS A 33 -8.19 64.38 -19.96
N CYS A 34 -7.32 63.72 -20.76
CA CYS A 34 -7.22 63.47 -22.21
C CYS A 34 -6.46 62.13 -22.54
N CYS A 35 -5.90 62.04 -23.76
CA CYS A 35 -5.18 60.90 -24.37
C CYS A 35 -3.65 61.21 -24.51
N LYS A 36 -2.68 60.33 -24.83
CA LYS A 36 -2.65 59.13 -25.72
C LYS A 36 -1.64 58.05 -25.31
N ARG A 37 -1.81 56.83 -25.87
CA ARG A 37 -0.77 55.78 -26.07
C ARG A 37 -0.19 55.88 -27.50
N THR A 38 1.01 55.31 -27.70
CA THR A 38 1.51 54.81 -29.01
C THR A 38 2.30 53.51 -28.82
N ARG A 39 2.44 52.73 -29.90
CA ARG A 39 3.18 51.45 -30.00
C ARG A 39 3.73 51.34 -31.43
N GLU A 40 5.04 51.19 -31.59
CA GLU A 40 5.76 50.77 -32.81
C GLU A 40 7.17 50.36 -32.35
N ALA A 41 7.87 49.28 -32.77
CA ALA A 41 7.92 48.46 -33.99
C ALA A 41 9.11 48.81 -34.92
N PHE A 42 10.22 48.08 -34.72
CA PHE A 42 11.36 47.92 -35.64
C PHE A 42 11.73 46.41 -35.63
N VAL A 43 11.86 45.63 -36.71
CA VAL A 43 12.41 45.79 -38.09
C VAL A 43 13.88 45.33 -38.21
N THR A 44 14.05 44.17 -38.87
CA THR A 44 15.27 43.58 -39.48
C THR A 44 15.19 43.75 -41.02
N PRO A 45 16.19 43.41 -41.90
CA PRO A 45 17.50 42.73 -41.72
C PRO A 45 18.67 43.61 -42.29
N PRO A 46 19.84 43.13 -42.80
CA PRO A 46 20.16 42.03 -43.76
C PRO A 46 20.97 40.87 -43.12
N GLY A 47 21.38 39.74 -43.74
CA GLY A 47 21.49 39.31 -45.15
C GLY A 47 22.98 39.28 -45.62
N CYS A 48 23.51 38.30 -46.36
CA CYS A 48 23.08 36.93 -46.72
C CYS A 48 24.29 36.11 -47.27
N PHE A 49 24.22 34.76 -47.26
CA PHE A 49 25.14 33.77 -47.91
C PHE A 49 26.67 33.82 -47.68
N GLU A 50 27.23 32.70 -47.18
CA GLU A 50 28.09 31.86 -48.03
C GLU A 50 28.07 30.38 -47.58
N LYS A 51 28.51 29.44 -48.44
CA LYS A 51 28.65 28.00 -48.13
C LYS A 51 30.13 27.66 -47.97
N ARG A 52 30.52 26.93 -46.90
CA ARG A 52 31.65 25.98 -46.94
C ARG A 52 31.69 25.02 -45.75
N SER A 53 32.28 23.85 -46.04
CA SER A 53 32.87 22.87 -45.13
C SER A 53 32.11 22.44 -43.88
N PHE A 54 31.57 21.21 -43.97
CA PHE A 54 31.71 20.21 -42.91
C PHE A 54 33.17 20.12 -42.40
N THR A 55 33.35 19.53 -41.22
CA THR A 55 34.63 19.20 -40.52
C THR A 55 35.11 20.27 -39.52
N LEU A 56 35.51 19.81 -38.33
CA LEU A 56 36.21 20.55 -37.26
C LEU A 56 35.50 21.77 -36.63
N LEU A 57 34.38 21.51 -35.93
CA LEU A 57 33.91 22.39 -34.84
C LEU A 57 34.01 21.65 -33.49
N LYS A 58 35.14 21.91 -32.82
CA LYS A 58 35.49 21.72 -31.39
C LYS A 58 34.74 20.66 -30.57
N MET A 59 35.46 19.62 -30.17
CA MET A 59 35.07 18.66 -29.11
C MET A 59 35.24 19.24 -27.68
N ALA A 60 34.93 20.51 -27.46
CA ALA A 60 35.21 21.23 -26.21
C ALA A 60 33.94 21.69 -25.46
N ASP A 61 32.88 22.05 -26.18
CA ASP A 61 31.67 22.68 -25.61
C ASP A 61 30.63 21.66 -25.10
N LEU A 62 31.10 20.50 -24.60
CA LEU A 62 30.29 19.44 -23.99
C LEU A 62 30.77 19.02 -22.58
N GLN A 63 31.75 19.71 -21.99
CA GLN A 63 32.25 19.42 -20.64
C GLN A 63 31.43 20.09 -19.51
N ASN A 64 30.10 20.14 -19.66
CA ASN A 64 29.15 20.48 -18.61
C ASN A 64 27.89 19.62 -18.78
N CYS A 65 27.90 18.42 -18.19
CA CYS A 65 26.79 17.46 -18.13
C CYS A 65 26.90 16.69 -16.82
N ASP A 66 25.84 16.67 -16.01
CA ASP A 66 25.84 16.27 -14.58
C ASP A 66 25.96 14.75 -14.30
N PHE A 67 26.63 13.99 -15.16
CA PHE A 67 26.72 12.51 -15.09
C PHE A 67 28.08 11.99 -14.59
N CYS A 68 29.03 12.87 -14.24
CA CYS A 68 30.40 12.50 -13.84
C CYS A 68 30.53 11.87 -12.43
N SER A 69 29.43 11.59 -11.74
CA SER A 69 29.38 11.03 -10.39
C SER A 69 28.64 9.69 -10.27
N LEU A 70 28.03 9.20 -11.36
CA LEU A 70 27.27 7.96 -11.38
C LEU A 70 28.17 6.74 -11.58
N ASN A 71 27.82 5.62 -10.95
CA ASN A 71 28.57 4.38 -11.07
C ASN A 71 28.18 3.58 -12.35
N PRO A 72 28.99 2.59 -12.78
CA PRO A 72 28.74 1.82 -14.00
C PRO A 72 27.37 1.11 -14.07
N LEU A 73 26.82 0.67 -12.94
CA LEU A 73 25.53 -0.01 -12.86
C LEU A 73 24.36 0.98 -12.95
N GLU A 74 24.44 2.11 -12.26
CA GLU A 74 23.48 3.21 -12.38
C GLU A 74 23.38 3.73 -13.83
N LEU A 75 24.54 3.86 -14.51
CA LEU A 75 24.59 4.21 -15.93
C LEU A 75 23.98 3.13 -16.82
N PHE A 76 24.18 1.85 -16.51
CA PHE A 76 23.55 0.73 -17.24
C PHE A 76 22.02 0.75 -17.12
N GLU A 77 21.50 0.95 -15.90
CA GLU A 77 20.07 1.03 -15.61
C GLU A 77 19.42 2.25 -16.29
N GLN A 78 20.06 3.42 -16.22
CA GLN A 78 19.56 4.63 -16.88
C GLN A 78 19.54 4.50 -18.41
N VAL A 79 20.56 3.88 -19.02
CA VAL A 79 20.55 3.57 -20.47
C VAL A 79 19.44 2.56 -20.82
N THR A 80 19.17 1.59 -19.94
CA THR A 80 18.12 0.59 -20.13
C THR A 80 16.73 1.25 -20.09
N ALA A 81 16.41 1.97 -19.02
CA ALA A 81 15.13 2.64 -18.82
C ALA A 81 14.85 3.73 -19.89
N GLN A 82 15.86 4.53 -20.24
CA GLN A 82 15.71 5.52 -21.32
C GLN A 82 15.55 4.84 -22.70
N GLY A 83 16.15 3.65 -22.89
CA GLY A 83 15.92 2.80 -24.04
C GLY A 83 14.46 2.34 -24.16
N GLU A 84 13.82 2.02 -23.03
CA GLU A 84 12.41 1.65 -22.95
C GLU A 84 11.47 2.81 -23.18
N LYS A 85 11.76 3.98 -22.61
CA LYS A 85 11.03 5.22 -22.91
C LYS A 85 11.02 5.53 -24.41
N VAL A 86 12.16 5.38 -25.10
CA VAL A 86 12.25 5.54 -26.56
C VAL A 86 11.49 4.45 -27.34
N ARG A 87 11.34 3.23 -26.79
CA ARG A 87 10.49 2.19 -27.39
C ARG A 87 9.00 2.52 -27.24
N SER A 88 8.56 2.94 -26.05
CA SER A 88 7.15 3.28 -25.76
C SER A 88 6.66 4.45 -26.62
N LEU A 89 7.39 5.58 -26.62
CA LEU A 89 7.04 6.77 -27.42
C LEU A 89 6.92 6.46 -28.93
N LYS A 90 7.71 5.51 -29.45
CA LYS A 90 7.62 5.06 -30.85
C LYS A 90 6.43 4.13 -31.12
N ALA A 91 6.05 3.29 -30.16
CA ALA A 91 4.86 2.44 -30.26
C ALA A 91 3.55 3.26 -30.16
N GLU A 92 3.55 4.27 -29.28
CA GLU A 92 2.44 5.20 -29.03
C GLU A 92 2.27 6.25 -30.14
N LYS A 93 3.25 6.38 -31.05
CA LYS A 93 3.32 7.41 -32.12
C LYS A 93 3.33 8.84 -31.56
N ALA A 94 4.11 9.05 -30.50
CA ALA A 94 4.33 10.36 -29.87
C ALA A 94 4.92 11.38 -30.87
N PRO A 95 4.83 12.70 -30.58
CA PRO A 95 5.42 13.75 -31.39
C PRO A 95 6.91 13.50 -31.70
N LYS A 96 7.31 13.84 -32.93
CA LYS A 96 8.67 13.52 -33.42
C LYS A 96 9.75 14.22 -32.60
N ASP A 97 9.48 15.44 -32.17
CA ASP A 97 10.32 16.26 -31.31
C ASP A 97 10.51 15.67 -29.90
N GLU A 98 9.49 15.04 -29.32
CA GLU A 98 9.62 14.27 -28.07
C GLU A 98 10.49 13.02 -28.28
N ILE A 99 10.27 12.28 -29.38
CA ILE A 99 11.08 11.10 -29.74
C ILE A 99 12.55 11.50 -29.99
N ASP A 100 12.81 12.56 -30.76
CA ASP A 100 14.15 13.05 -31.07
C ASP A 100 14.85 13.57 -29.80
N THR A 101 14.11 14.15 -28.85
CA THR A 101 14.63 14.57 -27.53
C THR A 101 14.98 13.36 -26.66
N ALA A 102 14.11 12.36 -26.57
CA ALA A 102 14.38 11.13 -25.83
C ALA A 102 15.56 10.32 -26.43
N VAL A 103 15.71 10.32 -27.76
CA VAL A 103 16.84 9.70 -28.46
C VAL A 103 18.16 10.44 -28.19
N LYS A 104 18.18 11.77 -28.14
CA LYS A 104 19.38 12.54 -27.76
C LYS A 104 19.88 12.15 -26.35
N LEU A 105 18.98 12.07 -25.37
CA LEU A 105 19.32 11.66 -24.00
C LEU A 105 19.80 10.20 -23.94
N LEU A 106 19.22 9.31 -24.75
CA LEU A 106 19.71 7.92 -24.85
C LEU A 106 21.13 7.83 -25.43
N LEU A 107 21.46 8.71 -26.38
CA LEU A 107 22.80 8.77 -26.97
C LEU A 107 23.84 9.36 -26.02
N SER A 108 23.50 10.40 -25.24
CA SER A 108 24.41 10.95 -24.23
C SER A 108 24.66 9.96 -23.09
N LEU A 109 23.63 9.31 -22.56
CA LEU A 109 23.79 8.27 -21.53
C LEU A 109 24.66 7.09 -22.02
N LYS A 110 24.50 6.65 -23.27
CA LYS A 110 25.37 5.63 -23.88
C LYS A 110 26.82 6.09 -24.04
N LEU A 111 27.05 7.37 -24.35
CA LEU A 111 28.39 7.93 -24.43
C LEU A 111 29.04 8.01 -23.04
N SER A 112 28.31 8.44 -22.01
CA SER A 112 28.77 8.40 -20.62
C SER A 112 29.09 6.98 -20.15
N TYR A 113 28.21 6.01 -20.41
CA TYR A 113 28.45 4.59 -20.10
C TYR A 113 29.73 4.07 -20.77
N LYS A 114 29.92 4.34 -22.07
CA LYS A 114 31.13 3.94 -22.82
C LYS A 114 32.39 4.64 -22.30
N THR A 115 32.26 5.87 -21.80
CA THR A 115 33.38 6.63 -21.22
C THR A 115 33.76 6.12 -19.83
N ALA A 116 32.77 5.67 -19.03
CA ALA A 116 32.97 5.13 -17.69
C ALA A 116 33.44 3.66 -17.66
N THR A 117 33.05 2.85 -18.65
CA THR A 117 33.32 1.40 -18.69
C THR A 117 34.30 0.95 -19.77
N GLY A 118 34.56 1.78 -20.79
CA GLY A 118 35.30 1.39 -22.00
C GLY A 118 34.49 0.53 -23.00
N GLU A 119 33.38 -0.08 -22.56
CA GLU A 119 32.54 -0.95 -23.41
C GLU A 119 31.35 -0.22 -24.04
N GLU A 120 30.88 -0.72 -25.19
CA GLU A 120 29.57 -0.31 -25.71
C GLU A 120 28.43 -1.01 -24.96
N TYR A 121 27.38 -0.26 -24.60
CA TYR A 121 26.20 -0.81 -23.93
C TYR A 121 25.55 -1.95 -24.72
N LYS A 122 25.51 -3.14 -24.11
CA LYS A 122 24.84 -4.36 -24.59
C LYS A 122 23.57 -4.58 -23.76
N PRO A 123 22.36 -4.56 -24.36
CA PRO A 123 21.12 -4.82 -23.63
C PRO A 123 21.15 -6.20 -22.95
N GLY A 124 20.83 -6.25 -21.65
CA GLY A 124 20.82 -7.51 -20.89
C GLY A 124 22.21 -8.03 -20.47
N SER A 125 23.26 -7.20 -20.51
CA SER A 125 24.59 -7.56 -20.00
C SER A 125 25.16 -6.42 -19.14
N PRO A 126 24.81 -6.36 -17.84
CA PRO A 126 25.35 -5.36 -16.92
C PRO A 126 26.87 -5.52 -16.73
N PRO A 127 27.60 -4.44 -16.40
CA PRO A 127 29.05 -4.50 -16.21
C PRO A 127 29.40 -5.30 -14.95
N ALA A 128 30.21 -6.35 -15.13
CA ALA A 128 30.60 -7.26 -14.05
C ALA A 128 31.91 -6.81 -13.38
N ASP A 129 31.80 -5.91 -12.40
CA ASP A 129 32.63 -5.86 -11.19
C ASP A 129 32.24 -4.67 -10.31
N PHE A 130 31.63 -4.94 -9.14
CA PHE A 130 31.75 -4.15 -7.90
C PHE A 130 30.97 -4.84 -6.77
N THR A 131 31.66 -5.64 -5.95
CA THR A 131 31.10 -6.24 -4.74
C THR A 131 31.05 -5.22 -3.59
N PRO A 132 29.92 -5.03 -2.88
CA PRO A 132 29.91 -4.35 -1.60
C PRO A 132 30.79 -5.11 -0.59
N VAL A 133 31.64 -4.39 0.16
CA VAL A 133 32.58 -5.02 1.11
C VAL A 133 31.83 -5.51 2.35
N SER A 134 31.46 -6.79 2.36
CA SER A 134 30.95 -7.49 3.54
C SER A 134 32.10 -7.91 4.46
N ASN A 135 32.22 -7.27 5.62
CA ASN A 135 33.11 -7.71 6.69
C ASN A 135 32.50 -8.92 7.43
N GLY A 136 32.53 -10.08 6.78
CA GLY A 136 32.09 -11.37 7.33
C GLY A 136 32.29 -12.50 6.31
N PRO A 137 32.98 -13.60 6.64
CA PRO A 137 33.24 -14.68 5.70
C PRO A 137 32.07 -15.68 5.63
N GLY A 138 31.56 -15.93 4.43
CA GLY A 138 30.57 -16.97 4.14
C GLY A 138 29.11 -16.48 4.22
N ASP A 139 28.52 -16.10 3.08
CA ASP A 139 27.57 -16.95 2.37
C ASP A 139 27.00 -16.24 1.13
N THR A 140 27.04 -16.92 -0.02
CA THR A 140 26.37 -16.48 -1.27
C THR A 140 25.00 -17.16 -1.38
N GLU A 141 24.02 -16.68 -0.62
CA GLU A 141 22.63 -17.15 -0.70
C GLU A 141 21.71 -16.23 -1.52
N ASP A 142 20.76 -16.83 -2.23
CA ASP A 142 19.54 -16.17 -2.72
C ASP A 142 18.82 -15.45 -1.57
N ASN A 143 18.72 -14.13 -1.65
CA ASN A 143 18.16 -13.29 -0.59
C ASN A 143 16.87 -12.58 -1.06
N ASP A 144 15.72 -13.10 -0.62
CA ASP A 144 14.41 -12.50 -0.88
C ASP A 144 14.33 -11.07 -0.31
N PHE A 145 14.06 -10.07 -1.14
CA PHE A 145 13.84 -8.70 -0.66
C PHE A 145 12.37 -8.52 -0.27
N VAL A 146 12.12 -8.10 0.98
CA VAL A 146 10.77 -7.91 1.54
C VAL A 146 10.76 -6.68 2.43
N ASP A 147 10.10 -5.62 1.98
CA ASP A 147 9.76 -4.41 2.74
C ASP A 147 8.30 -3.97 2.45
N PRO A 148 7.76 -2.94 3.14
CA PRO A 148 6.37 -2.50 2.94
C PRO A 148 6.00 -2.18 1.48
N TRP A 149 6.95 -1.69 0.70
CA TRP A 149 6.75 -1.22 -0.68
C TRP A 149 7.05 -2.32 -1.70
N THR A 150 8.08 -3.14 -1.46
CA THR A 150 8.70 -4.03 -2.45
C THR A 150 8.78 -5.47 -1.93
N VAL A 151 8.37 -6.42 -2.79
CA VAL A 151 8.64 -7.86 -2.60
C VAL A 151 9.23 -8.38 -3.91
N GLN A 152 10.44 -8.95 -3.83
CA GLN A 152 11.18 -9.52 -4.95
C GLN A 152 11.92 -10.79 -4.52
N THR A 153 11.90 -11.81 -5.37
CA THR A 153 12.69 -13.04 -5.21
C THR A 153 13.11 -13.59 -6.57
N SER A 154 14.28 -14.23 -6.61
CA SER A 154 14.75 -15.04 -7.75
C SER A 154 13.96 -16.35 -7.89
N ASN A 155 13.33 -16.82 -6.82
CA ASN A 155 12.69 -18.14 -6.75
C ASN A 155 11.31 -18.15 -7.43
N ALA A 156 11.13 -19.03 -8.42
CA ALA A 156 9.86 -19.23 -9.10
C ALA A 156 8.73 -19.78 -8.21
N LYS A 157 9.06 -20.37 -7.04
CA LYS A 157 8.07 -20.77 -6.02
C LYS A 157 7.61 -19.60 -5.13
N GLY A 158 8.23 -18.42 -5.26
CA GLY A 158 8.04 -17.30 -4.35
C GLY A 158 8.95 -17.34 -3.13
N VAL A 159 8.67 -16.44 -2.19
CA VAL A 159 9.48 -16.16 -0.99
C VAL A 159 9.59 -17.37 -0.05
N ASP A 160 10.78 -17.60 0.51
CA ASP A 160 11.00 -18.55 1.61
C ASP A 160 10.49 -17.94 2.93
N TYR A 161 9.23 -18.25 3.22
CA TYR A 161 8.54 -17.78 4.40
C TYR A 161 9.13 -18.30 5.72
N ASP A 162 9.86 -19.41 5.73
CA ASP A 162 10.49 -19.95 6.94
C ASP A 162 11.85 -19.29 7.23
N LYS A 163 12.67 -19.02 6.19
CA LYS A 163 13.80 -18.08 6.32
C LYS A 163 13.33 -16.69 6.74
N LEU A 164 12.21 -16.21 6.20
CA LEU A 164 11.65 -14.89 6.56
C LEU A 164 11.19 -14.82 8.03
N ILE A 165 10.65 -15.90 8.59
CA ILE A 165 10.34 -15.99 10.04
C ILE A 165 11.59 -15.73 10.89
N VAL A 166 12.70 -16.39 10.54
CA VAL A 166 13.99 -16.24 11.24
C VAL A 166 14.54 -14.82 11.08
N ARG A 167 14.58 -14.29 9.85
CA ARG A 167 15.10 -12.93 9.56
C ARG A 167 14.34 -11.83 10.30
N PHE A 168 13.02 -11.93 10.36
CA PHE A 168 12.20 -10.95 11.08
C PHE A 168 12.10 -11.26 12.59
N GLY A 169 12.56 -12.44 13.04
CA GLY A 169 12.50 -12.87 14.44
C GLY A 169 11.07 -13.03 14.94
N SER A 170 10.19 -13.63 14.12
CA SER A 170 8.79 -13.90 14.43
C SER A 170 8.59 -15.37 14.86
N SER A 171 7.36 -15.80 15.12
CA SER A 171 7.04 -17.18 15.51
C SER A 171 6.19 -17.86 14.43
N LYS A 172 6.49 -19.11 14.07
CA LYS A 172 5.64 -19.93 13.18
C LYS A 172 4.29 -20.18 13.85
N ILE A 173 3.20 -20.13 13.08
CA ILE A 173 1.91 -20.67 13.51
C ILE A 173 1.97 -22.19 13.37
N ASP A 174 2.06 -22.89 14.49
CA ASP A 174 2.05 -24.35 14.54
C ASP A 174 0.64 -24.93 14.70
N LYS A 175 0.53 -26.26 14.68
CA LYS A 175 -0.74 -26.96 14.80
C LYS A 175 -1.37 -26.77 16.19
N ASP A 176 -0.60 -26.61 17.25
CA ASP A 176 -1.14 -26.49 18.61
C ASP A 176 -1.70 -25.10 18.90
N LEU A 177 -1.14 -24.06 18.28
CA LEU A 177 -1.75 -22.73 18.25
C LEU A 177 -3.06 -22.73 17.44
N ILE A 178 -3.12 -23.42 16.30
CA ILE A 178 -4.36 -23.60 15.52
C ILE A 178 -5.41 -24.36 16.36
N ASN A 179 -5.02 -25.48 16.97
CA ASN A 179 -5.87 -26.26 17.89
C ASN A 179 -6.34 -25.40 19.09
N ARG A 180 -5.51 -24.46 19.58
CA ARG A 180 -5.90 -23.54 20.66
C ARG A 180 -6.93 -22.51 20.18
N ILE A 181 -6.73 -21.91 19.00
CA ILE A 181 -7.70 -20.97 18.41
C ILE A 181 -9.08 -21.64 18.24
N GLU A 182 -9.13 -22.89 17.77
CA GLU A 182 -10.36 -23.67 17.67
C GLU A 182 -11.05 -23.86 19.04
N ARG A 183 -10.31 -24.35 20.05
CA ARG A 183 -10.85 -24.56 21.41
C ARG A 183 -11.32 -23.27 22.09
N VAL A 184 -10.64 -22.14 21.84
CA VAL A 184 -10.91 -20.86 22.50
C VAL A 184 -12.08 -20.10 21.87
N THR A 185 -12.28 -20.25 20.56
CA THR A 185 -13.40 -19.63 19.83
C THR A 185 -14.63 -20.52 19.73
N GLY A 186 -14.47 -21.84 19.76
CA GLY A 186 -15.53 -22.80 19.45
C GLY A 186 -15.85 -22.93 17.96
N HIS A 187 -15.03 -22.37 17.07
CA HIS A 187 -15.23 -22.35 15.61
C HIS A 187 -14.10 -23.09 14.87
N LYS A 188 -14.43 -23.79 13.77
CA LYS A 188 -13.43 -24.35 12.84
C LYS A 188 -12.45 -23.22 12.44
N PRO A 189 -11.13 -23.41 12.55
CA PRO A 189 -10.14 -22.44 12.09
C PRO A 189 -10.37 -22.06 10.62
N HIS A 190 -10.15 -20.78 10.29
CA HIS A 190 -10.18 -20.31 8.91
C HIS A 190 -9.23 -21.15 8.06
N HIS A 191 -9.62 -21.51 6.82
CA HIS A 191 -8.76 -22.30 5.92
C HIS A 191 -7.40 -21.62 5.66
N PHE A 192 -7.29 -20.30 5.82
CA PHE A 192 -6.00 -19.60 5.80
C PHE A 192 -5.02 -20.03 6.91
N LEU A 193 -5.50 -20.40 8.10
CA LEU A 193 -4.65 -20.98 9.14
C LEU A 193 -4.30 -22.42 8.79
N CYS A 194 -5.30 -23.23 8.43
CA CYS A 194 -5.12 -24.65 8.07
C CYS A 194 -4.13 -24.88 6.91
N ARG A 195 -4.09 -23.95 5.95
CA ARG A 195 -3.26 -24.02 4.73
C ARG A 195 -1.96 -23.20 4.84
N GLY A 196 -1.65 -22.62 6.00
CA GLY A 196 -0.44 -21.81 6.19
C GLY A 196 -0.39 -20.53 5.32
N ILE A 197 -1.55 -19.94 5.01
CA ILE A 197 -1.63 -18.62 4.36
C ILE A 197 -1.42 -17.52 5.40
N PHE A 198 -2.02 -17.64 6.59
CA PHE A 198 -1.53 -16.98 7.79
C PHE A 198 -0.61 -17.98 8.50
N PHE A 199 0.70 -17.66 8.56
CA PHE A 199 1.77 -18.63 8.81
C PHE A 199 2.73 -18.22 9.94
N SER A 200 2.74 -16.93 10.29
CA SER A 200 3.63 -16.35 11.29
C SER A 200 2.83 -15.45 12.24
N HIS A 201 3.29 -15.31 13.47
CA HIS A 201 2.65 -14.50 14.50
C HIS A 201 3.67 -13.82 15.42
N ARG A 202 3.17 -12.89 16.25
CA ARG A 202 3.82 -12.40 17.46
C ARG A 202 2.81 -12.33 18.59
N ASP A 203 3.15 -12.86 19.75
CA ASP A 203 2.37 -12.78 21.00
C ASP A 203 0.88 -13.23 20.92
N MET A 204 0.46 -13.95 19.87
CA MET A 204 -0.92 -14.46 19.72
C MET A 204 -1.37 -15.29 20.93
N ASN A 205 -0.47 -16.04 21.57
CA ASN A 205 -0.76 -16.71 22.83
C ASN A 205 -1.22 -15.75 23.93
N GLN A 206 -0.66 -14.53 24.04
CA GLN A 206 -1.10 -13.53 25.04
C GLN A 206 -2.51 -12.98 24.75
N ILE A 207 -2.93 -12.94 23.48
CA ILE A 207 -4.31 -12.59 23.10
C ILE A 207 -5.27 -13.71 23.51
N LEU A 208 -4.88 -14.97 23.30
CA LEU A 208 -5.66 -16.14 23.74
C LEU A 208 -5.72 -16.21 25.27
N ASP A 209 -4.60 -15.99 25.98
CA ASP A 209 -4.54 -15.88 27.43
C ASP A 209 -5.49 -14.79 27.95
N ALA A 210 -5.52 -13.62 27.30
CA ALA A 210 -6.41 -12.52 27.65
C ALA A 210 -7.89 -12.90 27.45
N TYR A 211 -8.22 -13.48 26.30
CA TYR A 211 -9.59 -13.85 25.91
C TYR A 211 -10.16 -14.97 26.79
N GLU A 212 -9.39 -16.03 27.04
CA GLU A 212 -9.73 -17.11 27.99
C GLU A 212 -10.02 -16.54 29.40
N ASN A 213 -9.26 -15.53 29.82
CA ASN A 213 -9.46 -14.81 31.09
C ASN A 213 -10.54 -13.69 31.00
N LYS A 214 -11.34 -13.65 29.93
CA LYS A 214 -12.40 -12.65 29.67
C LYS A 214 -11.94 -11.19 29.71
N LYS A 215 -10.65 -10.94 29.44
CA LYS A 215 -10.10 -9.59 29.24
C LYS A 215 -10.31 -9.20 27.77
N PRO A 216 -10.82 -7.99 27.48
CA PRO A 216 -11.03 -7.58 26.10
C PRO A 216 -9.70 -7.31 25.39
N PHE A 217 -9.70 -7.57 24.08
CA PHE A 217 -8.70 -7.08 23.14
C PHE A 217 -9.42 -6.43 21.95
N TYR A 218 -8.69 -5.76 21.05
CA TYR A 218 -9.25 -5.24 19.81
C TYR A 218 -8.38 -5.60 18.60
N LEU A 219 -9.00 -5.59 17.42
CA LEU A 219 -8.33 -5.78 16.14
C LEU A 219 -7.94 -4.43 15.54
N TYR A 220 -6.79 -4.38 14.86
CA TYR A 220 -6.36 -3.26 14.04
C TYR A 220 -5.79 -3.77 12.72
N THR A 221 -6.26 -3.24 11.60
CA THR A 221 -5.60 -3.43 10.29
C THR A 221 -5.65 -2.11 9.49
N GLY A 222 -5.09 -2.07 8.29
CA GLY A 222 -5.04 -0.82 7.52
C GLY A 222 -4.90 -0.99 6.01
N ARG A 223 -5.13 0.12 5.30
CA ARG A 223 -5.08 0.20 3.83
C ARG A 223 -4.66 1.59 3.37
N GLY A 224 -3.48 1.71 2.77
CA GLY A 224 -3.12 2.90 2.02
C GLY A 224 -3.82 2.95 0.65
N PRO A 225 -4.68 3.95 0.36
CA PRO A 225 -5.56 3.95 -0.80
C PRO A 225 -4.84 4.43 -2.07
N SER A 226 -4.00 3.57 -2.66
CA SER A 226 -3.17 3.91 -3.83
C SER A 226 -3.92 4.05 -5.17
N ALA A 227 -5.16 3.59 -5.26
CA ALA A 227 -6.02 3.63 -6.44
C ALA A 227 -7.48 3.45 -6.01
N GLU A 228 -8.44 3.87 -6.84
CA GLU A 228 -9.89 3.86 -6.54
C GLU A 228 -10.49 2.45 -6.30
N ALA A 229 -9.87 1.40 -6.87
CA ALA A 229 -10.33 0.02 -6.75
C ALA A 229 -9.28 -0.89 -6.12
N MET A 230 -9.70 -1.74 -5.18
CA MET A 230 -8.87 -2.82 -4.66
C MET A 230 -8.78 -4.00 -5.65
N HIS A 231 -7.78 -4.87 -5.46
CA HIS A 231 -7.64 -6.16 -6.15
C HIS A 231 -7.76 -7.33 -5.18
N VAL A 232 -7.99 -8.54 -5.70
CA VAL A 232 -8.25 -9.76 -4.89
C VAL A 232 -7.19 -10.01 -3.82
N GLY A 233 -5.91 -9.69 -4.06
CA GLY A 233 -4.85 -9.79 -3.06
C GLY A 233 -5.08 -8.95 -1.79
N HIS A 234 -5.84 -7.85 -1.86
CA HIS A 234 -6.20 -7.07 -0.67
C HIS A 234 -7.33 -7.72 0.14
N LEU A 235 -8.11 -8.65 -0.43
CA LEU A 235 -9.15 -9.36 0.33
C LEU A 235 -8.55 -10.28 1.40
N ILE A 236 -7.32 -10.78 1.22
CA ILE A 236 -6.72 -11.76 2.13
C ILE A 236 -6.67 -11.26 3.60
N PRO A 237 -6.08 -10.08 3.92
CA PRO A 237 -6.15 -9.54 5.28
C PRO A 237 -7.57 -9.18 5.71
N PHE A 238 -8.41 -8.59 4.86
CA PHE A 238 -9.75 -8.15 5.27
C PHE A 238 -10.72 -9.31 5.54
N THR A 239 -10.75 -10.35 4.71
CA THR A 239 -11.54 -11.58 4.94
C THR A 239 -11.13 -12.25 6.24
N PHE A 240 -9.83 -12.35 6.52
CA PHE A 240 -9.34 -12.92 7.78
C PHE A 240 -9.68 -12.04 8.99
N THR A 241 -9.54 -10.72 8.86
CA THR A 241 -9.92 -9.76 9.91
C THR A 241 -11.42 -9.81 10.22
N LYS A 242 -12.26 -10.01 9.19
CA LYS A 242 -13.71 -10.18 9.33
C LYS A 242 -14.04 -11.47 10.06
N TRP A 243 -13.39 -12.58 9.71
CA TRP A 243 -13.52 -13.83 10.46
C TRP A 243 -13.07 -13.69 11.92
N LEU A 244 -11.92 -13.05 12.18
CA LEU A 244 -11.44 -12.77 13.54
C LEU A 244 -12.44 -11.91 14.34
N GLN A 245 -13.05 -10.88 13.72
CA GLN A 245 -14.07 -10.05 14.36
C GLN A 245 -15.29 -10.88 14.76
N GLU A 246 -15.71 -11.85 13.94
CA GLU A 246 -16.85 -12.72 14.24
C GLU A 246 -16.52 -13.74 15.33
N VAL A 247 -15.48 -14.55 15.17
CA VAL A 247 -15.21 -15.70 16.07
C VAL A 247 -14.69 -15.29 17.45
N PHE A 248 -14.11 -14.10 17.60
CA PHE A 248 -13.77 -13.54 18.91
C PHE A 248 -14.80 -12.52 19.42
N ASN A 249 -15.68 -11.99 18.56
CA ASN A 249 -16.63 -10.92 18.87
C ASN A 249 -15.95 -9.71 19.57
N VAL A 250 -15.03 -9.05 18.86
CA VAL A 250 -14.21 -7.91 19.34
C VAL A 250 -14.34 -6.69 18.42
N PRO A 251 -14.07 -5.47 18.91
CA PRO A 251 -14.06 -4.30 18.03
C PRO A 251 -12.85 -4.29 17.11
N LEU A 252 -13.02 -3.60 15.99
CA LEU A 252 -12.02 -3.41 14.94
C LEU A 252 -11.83 -1.92 14.65
N VAL A 253 -10.58 -1.49 14.53
CA VAL A 253 -10.22 -0.21 13.92
C VAL A 253 -9.50 -0.45 12.59
N ILE A 254 -9.85 0.31 11.55
CA ILE A 254 -9.23 0.21 10.22
C ILE A 254 -8.67 1.57 9.83
N GLN A 255 -7.34 1.67 9.73
CA GLN A 255 -6.64 2.88 9.32
C GLN A 255 -6.59 2.98 7.79
N ILE A 256 -6.89 4.16 7.25
CA ILE A 256 -6.79 4.47 5.82
C ILE A 256 -5.75 5.57 5.65
N THR A 257 -4.54 5.15 5.25
CA THR A 257 -3.33 6.00 5.22
C THR A 257 -3.30 6.87 3.95
N ASP A 258 -4.26 7.77 3.84
CA ASP A 258 -4.36 8.74 2.75
C ASP A 258 -3.26 9.82 2.82
N ASP A 259 -2.81 10.17 4.03
CA ASP A 259 -1.61 10.98 4.28
C ASP A 259 -0.33 10.31 3.73
N GLU A 260 -0.15 9.01 3.94
CA GLU A 260 0.95 8.22 3.35
C GLU A 260 0.89 8.26 1.82
N LYS A 261 -0.28 8.07 1.22
CA LYS A 261 -0.40 8.06 -0.24
C LYS A 261 -0.19 9.45 -0.86
N TYR A 262 -0.53 10.52 -0.15
CA TYR A 262 -0.10 11.88 -0.48
C TYR A 262 1.43 12.09 -0.33
N LEU A 263 2.07 11.51 0.69
CA LEU A 263 3.51 11.64 0.94
C LEU A 263 4.41 10.78 0.03
N TRP A 264 3.88 9.69 -0.55
CA TRP A 264 4.62 8.75 -1.42
C TRP A 264 4.25 8.79 -2.91
N LYS A 265 3.22 9.56 -3.32
CA LYS A 265 2.77 9.67 -4.72
C LYS A 265 2.48 11.11 -5.09
N ASP A 266 2.66 11.42 -6.37
CA ASP A 266 2.20 12.69 -6.96
C ASP A 266 0.67 12.68 -7.08
N MET A 267 -0.01 13.18 -6.04
CA MET A 267 -1.46 13.36 -5.97
C MET A 267 -1.82 14.50 -5.00
N THR A 268 -3.03 15.06 -5.12
CA THR A 268 -3.53 16.06 -4.18
C THR A 268 -4.18 15.40 -2.96
N LEU A 269 -4.40 16.16 -1.88
CA LEU A 269 -5.09 15.69 -0.68
C LEU A 269 -6.53 15.26 -0.99
N GLU A 270 -7.23 16.00 -1.86
CA GLU A 270 -8.57 15.68 -2.32
C GLU A 270 -8.59 14.35 -3.09
N LYS A 271 -7.54 14.07 -3.88
CA LYS A 271 -7.42 12.79 -4.60
C LYS A 271 -7.09 11.63 -3.67
N ALA A 272 -6.20 11.84 -2.71
CA ALA A 272 -5.88 10.83 -1.68
C ALA A 272 -7.15 10.45 -0.88
N TYR A 273 -7.92 11.46 -0.45
CA TYR A 273 -9.20 11.27 0.25
C TYR A 273 -10.29 10.66 -0.64
N GLN A 274 -10.39 11.02 -1.92
CA GLN A 274 -11.31 10.36 -2.85
C GLN A 274 -10.99 8.86 -2.97
N CYS A 275 -9.71 8.51 -3.11
CA CYS A 275 -9.28 7.12 -3.10
C CYS A 275 -9.58 6.44 -1.75
N ALA A 276 -9.44 7.15 -0.62
CA ALA A 276 -9.82 6.65 0.71
C ALA A 276 -11.29 6.21 0.74
N ILE A 277 -12.22 7.11 0.40
CA ILE A 277 -13.67 6.84 0.40
C ILE A 277 -14.04 5.62 -0.47
N GLU A 278 -13.47 5.48 -1.68
CA GLU A 278 -13.77 4.33 -2.53
C GLU A 278 -13.10 3.02 -2.07
N ASN A 279 -11.94 3.07 -1.38
CA ASN A 279 -11.38 1.90 -0.70
C ASN A 279 -12.22 1.53 0.54
N ILE A 280 -12.77 2.51 1.27
CA ILE A 280 -13.66 2.26 2.42
C ILE A 280 -14.94 1.55 1.98
N LYS A 281 -15.50 1.90 0.81
CA LYS A 281 -16.63 1.16 0.20
C LYS A 281 -16.26 -0.30 -0.13
N ASP A 282 -15.06 -0.57 -0.64
CA ASP A 282 -14.58 -1.95 -0.83
C ASP A 282 -14.38 -2.69 0.52
N ILE A 283 -13.85 -2.02 1.55
CA ILE A 283 -13.63 -2.61 2.87
C ILE A 283 -14.97 -2.96 3.55
N ILE A 284 -15.94 -2.04 3.55
CA ILE A 284 -17.29 -2.31 4.07
C ILE A 284 -17.97 -3.45 3.29
N ALA A 285 -17.73 -3.56 1.98
CA ALA A 285 -18.23 -4.67 1.14
C ALA A 285 -17.63 -6.05 1.50
N CYS A 286 -16.63 -6.13 2.38
CA CYS A 286 -16.17 -7.39 2.98
C CYS A 286 -17.15 -7.94 4.05
N GLY A 287 -18.09 -7.11 4.54
CA GLY A 287 -19.13 -7.53 5.49
C GLY A 287 -18.73 -7.42 6.97
N PHE A 288 -18.05 -6.34 7.34
CA PHE A 288 -17.75 -6.01 8.75
C PHE A 288 -19.00 -5.53 9.50
N ASP A 289 -19.08 -5.81 10.81
CA ASP A 289 -20.18 -5.35 11.65
C ASP A 289 -20.04 -3.85 11.97
N ILE A 290 -21.00 -3.04 11.50
CA ILE A 290 -21.03 -1.59 11.70
C ILE A 290 -21.08 -1.17 13.17
N ASN A 291 -21.62 -2.03 14.05
CA ASN A 291 -21.67 -1.79 15.48
C ASN A 291 -20.30 -2.00 16.16
N LYS A 292 -19.37 -2.68 15.47
CA LYS A 292 -18.08 -3.14 16.02
C LYS A 292 -16.87 -2.61 15.24
N THR A 293 -17.07 -1.78 14.21
CA THR A 293 -16.01 -1.38 13.29
C THR A 293 -15.94 0.14 13.13
N PHE A 294 -14.76 0.71 13.39
CA PHE A 294 -14.44 2.11 13.13
C PHE A 294 -13.39 2.18 12.01
N ILE A 295 -13.70 2.85 10.90
CA ILE A 295 -12.80 3.00 9.75
C ILE A 295 -12.43 4.48 9.65
N PHE A 296 -11.16 4.84 9.49
CA PHE A 296 -10.78 6.27 9.54
C PHE A 296 -9.71 6.64 8.51
N SER A 297 -9.94 7.78 7.85
CA SER A 297 -8.90 8.56 7.17
C SER A 297 -7.95 9.13 8.22
N ASP A 298 -6.64 9.05 8.00
CA ASP A 298 -5.66 9.71 8.87
C ASP A 298 -5.76 11.24 8.74
N LEU A 299 -5.98 11.76 7.52
CA LEU A 299 -6.17 13.19 7.26
C LEU A 299 -7.35 13.79 8.05
N GLU A 300 -8.49 13.09 8.14
CA GLU A 300 -9.63 13.56 8.95
C GLU A 300 -9.44 13.29 10.44
N TYR A 301 -9.11 12.05 10.82
CA TYR A 301 -9.18 11.62 12.22
C TYR A 301 -8.10 12.25 13.11
N LEU A 302 -6.93 12.58 12.54
CA LEU A 302 -5.88 13.30 13.26
C LEU A 302 -6.32 14.72 13.68
N GLY A 303 -7.22 15.35 12.91
CA GLY A 303 -7.87 16.61 13.29
C GLY A 303 -8.98 16.46 14.35
N MET A 304 -9.55 15.26 14.50
CA MET A 304 -10.68 14.98 15.40
C MET A 304 -10.26 14.33 16.74
N SER A 305 -9.11 13.64 16.80
CA SER A 305 -8.68 12.88 17.98
C SER A 305 -7.41 13.43 18.64
N PRO A 306 -7.52 14.19 19.74
CA PRO A 306 -6.35 14.58 20.52
C PRO A 306 -5.66 13.37 21.19
N GLY A 307 -6.32 12.23 21.32
CA GLY A 307 -5.71 10.98 21.79
C GLY A 307 -4.72 10.41 20.77
N PHE A 308 -5.12 10.40 19.49
CA PHE A 308 -4.32 9.92 18.36
C PHE A 308 -3.01 10.71 18.21
N TYR A 309 -3.10 12.04 18.05
CA TYR A 309 -1.92 12.89 17.89
C TYR A 309 -0.98 12.87 19.10
N ARG A 310 -1.51 12.79 20.34
CA ARG A 310 -0.68 12.62 21.54
C ARG A 310 0.13 11.32 21.52
N ASN A 311 -0.40 10.24 20.94
CA ASN A 311 0.34 9.00 20.79
C ASN A 311 1.37 9.07 19.66
N ILE A 312 1.07 9.72 18.54
CA ILE A 312 2.06 9.99 17.47
C ILE A 312 3.27 10.73 18.04
N VAL A 313 3.08 11.84 18.75
CA VAL A 313 4.18 12.63 19.35
C VAL A 313 4.98 11.82 20.39
N LYS A 314 4.32 10.97 21.19
CA LYS A 314 5.01 10.03 22.08
C LYS A 314 5.91 9.05 21.31
N ILE A 315 5.44 8.49 20.20
CA ILE A 315 6.18 7.52 19.41
C ILE A 315 7.37 8.20 18.72
N GLN A 316 7.15 9.35 18.07
CA GLN A 316 8.20 10.17 17.44
C GLN A 316 9.34 10.49 18.41
N LYS A 317 9.05 10.79 19.69
CA LYS A 317 10.09 11.04 20.70
C LYS A 317 11.00 9.83 20.99
N HIS A 318 10.55 8.60 20.71
CA HIS A 318 11.27 7.36 21.05
C HIS A 318 11.80 6.57 19.84
N VAL A 319 11.64 7.11 18.62
CA VAL A 319 12.15 6.58 17.36
C VAL A 319 13.09 7.61 16.75
N THR A 320 14.39 7.30 16.70
CA THR A 320 15.39 8.17 16.07
C THR A 320 15.39 8.02 14.55
N PHE A 321 15.88 9.04 13.83
CA PHE A 321 16.03 8.97 12.38
C PHE A 321 16.87 7.76 11.95
N ASN A 322 18.01 7.51 12.59
CA ASN A 322 18.87 6.34 12.32
C ASN A 322 18.12 4.99 12.41
N GLN A 323 17.13 4.87 13.31
CA GLN A 323 16.29 3.66 13.36
C GLN A 323 15.40 3.54 12.13
N VAL A 324 14.73 4.60 11.67
CA VAL A 324 13.90 4.50 10.46
C VAL A 324 14.73 4.37 9.19
N LYS A 325 15.95 4.93 9.12
CA LYS A 325 16.90 4.62 8.03
C LYS A 325 17.21 3.11 7.99
N GLY A 326 17.48 2.49 9.14
CA GLY A 326 17.79 1.06 9.23
C GLY A 326 16.60 0.11 9.11
N ILE A 327 15.37 0.57 9.36
CA ILE A 327 14.14 -0.26 9.30
C ILE A 327 13.42 -0.12 7.94
N PHE A 328 13.48 1.07 7.32
CA PHE A 328 12.70 1.43 6.14
C PHE A 328 13.53 1.93 4.95
N GLY A 329 14.87 1.99 5.06
CA GLY A 329 15.76 2.42 3.97
C GLY A 329 15.74 3.93 3.67
N PHE A 330 15.07 4.76 4.48
CA PHE A 330 14.97 6.21 4.25
C PHE A 330 16.34 6.89 4.16
N THR A 331 16.43 7.89 3.30
CA THR A 331 17.65 8.68 3.08
C THR A 331 17.53 10.08 3.67
N ASP A 332 18.64 10.82 3.70
CA ASP A 332 18.65 12.23 4.13
C ASP A 332 18.00 13.19 3.11
N SER A 333 17.55 12.67 1.96
CA SER A 333 16.77 13.40 0.94
C SER A 333 15.28 13.09 0.94
N ASP A 334 14.80 12.14 1.76
CA ASP A 334 13.38 11.92 1.96
C ASP A 334 12.73 13.07 2.74
N CYS A 335 11.47 13.39 2.42
CA CYS A 335 10.77 14.47 3.11
C CYS A 335 10.42 14.07 4.57
N ILE A 336 10.39 15.07 5.45
CA ILE A 336 10.13 14.86 6.89
C ILE A 336 8.79 14.17 7.20
N GLY A 337 7.83 14.25 6.27
CA GLY A 337 6.58 13.50 6.34
C GLY A 337 6.82 12.00 6.29
N LYS A 338 7.52 11.49 5.26
CA LYS A 338 7.88 10.06 5.17
C LYS A 338 8.66 9.57 6.39
N ILE A 339 9.66 10.35 6.81
CA ILE A 339 10.55 10.02 7.95
C ILE A 339 9.75 9.86 9.26
N SER A 340 8.67 10.64 9.43
CA SER A 340 7.86 10.65 10.66
C SER A 340 6.56 9.83 10.57
N PHE A 341 6.12 9.45 9.36
CA PHE A 341 4.93 8.63 9.11
C PHE A 341 4.90 7.28 9.86
N PRO A 342 6.01 6.54 10.09
CA PRO A 342 5.96 5.31 10.89
C PRO A 342 5.33 5.47 12.28
N ALA A 343 5.34 6.67 12.87
CA ALA A 343 4.65 6.95 14.13
C ALA A 343 3.11 7.02 13.98
N ILE A 344 2.61 7.38 12.79
CA ILE A 344 1.19 7.46 12.44
C ILE A 344 0.63 6.05 12.25
N GLN A 345 1.31 5.18 11.50
CA GLN A 345 0.92 3.76 11.39
C GLN A 345 1.13 2.98 12.71
N ALA A 346 2.03 3.41 13.59
CA ALA A 346 2.20 2.82 14.92
C ALA A 346 1.08 3.19 15.90
N ALA A 347 0.54 4.43 15.86
CA ALA A 347 -0.38 4.96 16.86
C ALA A 347 -1.70 4.18 17.05
N PRO A 348 -2.36 3.59 16.02
CA PRO A 348 -3.55 2.76 16.18
C PRO A 348 -3.33 1.51 17.05
N SER A 349 -2.08 1.09 17.26
CA SER A 349 -1.71 -0.06 18.11
C SER A 349 -1.96 0.16 19.61
N PHE A 350 -2.35 1.38 20.02
CA PHE A 350 -2.58 1.76 21.41
C PHE A 350 -3.99 2.30 21.64
N SER A 351 -4.74 1.71 22.57
CA SER A 351 -6.17 2.01 22.78
C SER A 351 -6.47 3.47 23.20
N THR A 352 -5.52 4.21 23.79
CA THR A 352 -5.74 5.66 24.06
C THR A 352 -5.78 6.52 22.80
N SER A 353 -5.47 5.97 21.62
CA SER A 353 -5.62 6.64 20.33
C SER A 353 -7.10 6.80 19.92
N PHE A 354 -8.00 5.99 20.50
CA PHE A 354 -9.45 6.00 20.23
C PHE A 354 -10.26 6.20 21.53
N PRO A 355 -10.17 7.37 22.19
CA PRO A 355 -10.81 7.62 23.48
C PRO A 355 -12.34 7.45 23.43
N GLN A 356 -12.98 7.68 22.28
CA GLN A 356 -14.41 7.48 22.05
C GLN A 356 -14.85 6.01 22.01
N ILE A 357 -13.92 5.08 21.74
CA ILE A 357 -14.17 3.63 21.74
C ILE A 357 -13.79 3.03 23.10
N PHE A 358 -12.60 3.38 23.61
CA PHE A 358 -11.95 2.68 24.72
C PHE A 358 -11.93 3.47 26.04
N ASN A 359 -12.64 4.60 26.13
CA ASN A 359 -12.79 5.42 27.34
C ASN A 359 -11.44 5.74 28.04
N ASN A 360 -10.43 6.12 27.24
CA ASN A 360 -9.05 6.38 27.68
C ASN A 360 -8.30 5.21 28.35
N LYS A 361 -8.81 3.98 28.35
CA LYS A 361 -8.05 2.81 28.85
C LYS A 361 -6.79 2.60 28.01
N SER A 362 -5.66 2.38 28.67
CA SER A 362 -4.31 2.41 28.07
C SER A 362 -3.70 1.05 27.76
N ASN A 363 -4.27 -0.03 28.28
CA ASN A 363 -3.72 -1.38 28.21
C ASN A 363 -4.80 -2.41 27.82
N ILE A 364 -5.58 -2.10 26.79
CA ILE A 364 -6.36 -3.10 26.07
C ILE A 364 -5.43 -3.65 24.98
N PRO A 365 -5.13 -4.96 24.95
CA PRO A 365 -4.27 -5.55 23.92
C PRO A 365 -4.81 -5.33 22.51
N CYS A 366 -3.90 -5.17 21.56
CA CYS A 366 -4.18 -5.00 20.14
C CYS A 366 -3.66 -6.22 19.37
N LEU A 367 -4.47 -6.76 18.45
CA LEU A 367 -4.09 -7.82 17.53
C LEU A 367 -4.13 -7.30 16.08
N ILE A 368 -3.01 -7.40 15.37
CA ILE A 368 -2.83 -6.86 14.02
C ILE A 368 -2.72 -7.99 13.00
N PRO A 369 -3.81 -8.33 12.27
CA PRO A 369 -3.75 -9.12 11.04
C PRO A 369 -3.26 -8.27 9.87
N CYS A 370 -2.14 -8.66 9.26
CA CYS A 370 -1.53 -8.01 8.10
C CYS A 370 -0.78 -9.01 7.21
N ALA A 371 -0.32 -8.59 6.03
CA ALA A 371 0.74 -9.30 5.31
C ALA A 371 2.09 -9.02 5.97
N ILE A 372 3.05 -9.94 5.85
CA ILE A 372 4.33 -9.86 6.57
C ILE A 372 5.20 -8.64 6.17
N ASP A 373 4.94 -7.99 5.03
CA ASP A 373 5.59 -6.74 4.65
C ASP A 373 5.32 -5.57 5.61
N GLN A 374 4.29 -5.64 6.45
CA GLN A 374 3.99 -4.63 7.47
C GLN A 374 4.69 -4.86 8.82
N ASP A 375 5.35 -6.02 9.04
CA ASP A 375 6.04 -6.30 10.29
C ASP A 375 7.09 -5.23 10.70
N PRO A 376 7.85 -4.58 9.79
CA PRO A 376 8.81 -3.53 10.17
C PRO A 376 8.19 -2.39 11.02
N TYR A 377 6.99 -1.92 10.67
CA TYR A 377 6.26 -0.92 11.46
C TYR A 377 5.91 -1.42 12.86
N PHE A 378 5.48 -2.67 12.97
CA PHE A 378 4.96 -3.20 14.22
C PHE A 378 6.05 -3.80 15.11
N ARG A 379 7.17 -4.27 14.56
CA ARG A 379 8.42 -4.53 15.27
C ARG A 379 8.94 -3.26 15.93
N MET A 380 9.02 -2.15 15.19
CA MET A 380 9.34 -0.83 15.75
C MET A 380 8.36 -0.42 16.86
N THR A 381 7.05 -0.60 16.62
CA THR A 381 6.00 -0.27 17.59
C THR A 381 6.13 -1.10 18.88
N ARG A 382 6.46 -2.38 18.79
CA ARG A 382 6.67 -3.30 19.93
C ARG A 382 7.90 -2.95 20.77
N ASP A 383 8.90 -2.29 20.21
CA ASP A 383 10.08 -1.80 20.94
C ASP A 383 9.84 -0.43 21.60
N VAL A 384 8.90 0.35 21.07
CA VAL A 384 8.45 1.64 21.64
C VAL A 384 7.41 1.45 22.75
N ALA A 385 6.45 0.54 22.57
CA ALA A 385 5.32 0.29 23.49
C ALA A 385 5.69 0.27 24.99
N PRO A 386 6.67 -0.54 25.47
CA PRO A 386 7.01 -0.58 26.89
C PRO A 386 7.63 0.73 27.40
N ARG A 387 8.30 1.51 26.53
CA ARG A 387 8.86 2.84 26.87
C ARG A 387 7.75 3.88 27.13
N LEU A 388 6.55 3.64 26.59
CA LEU A 388 5.36 4.48 26.78
C LEU A 388 4.44 4.00 27.90
N GLY A 389 4.76 2.88 28.57
CA GLY A 389 3.87 2.23 29.54
C GLY A 389 2.67 1.53 28.89
N PHE A 390 2.77 1.18 27.61
CA PHE A 390 1.74 0.49 26.84
C PHE A 390 2.08 -0.98 26.59
N SER A 391 1.03 -1.79 26.44
CA SER A 391 1.12 -3.17 25.99
C SER A 391 1.65 -3.27 24.56
N LYS A 392 2.42 -4.32 24.26
CA LYS A 392 2.90 -4.60 22.89
C LYS A 392 1.74 -5.10 22.02
N PRO A 393 1.57 -4.64 20.76
CA PRO A 393 0.62 -5.26 19.85
C PRO A 393 1.07 -6.69 19.49
N ALA A 394 0.13 -7.62 19.48
CA ALA A 394 0.27 -8.94 18.90
C ALA A 394 0.01 -8.88 17.39
N LEU A 395 0.53 -9.85 16.63
CA LEU A 395 0.42 -9.90 15.17
C LEU A 395 0.09 -11.28 14.64
N LEU A 396 -0.60 -11.30 13.49
CA LEU A 396 -0.79 -12.45 12.62
C LEU A 396 -0.39 -12.03 11.20
N HIS A 397 0.54 -12.76 10.60
CA HIS A 397 1.16 -12.42 9.32
C HIS A 397 0.71 -13.37 8.20
N SER A 398 0.24 -12.81 7.09
CA SER A 398 -0.03 -13.55 5.86
C SER A 398 1.17 -13.63 4.94
N VAL A 399 1.23 -14.70 4.15
CA VAL A 399 1.99 -14.78 2.91
C VAL A 399 1.51 -13.70 1.92
N PHE A 400 2.30 -13.45 0.88
CA PHE A 400 1.90 -12.56 -0.21
C PHE A 400 0.95 -13.26 -1.18
N PHE A 401 -0.03 -12.50 -1.69
CA PHE A 401 -0.84 -12.95 -2.81
C PHE A 401 -0.05 -12.69 -4.12
N PRO A 402 0.28 -13.73 -4.91
CA PRO A 402 1.20 -13.59 -6.03
C PRO A 402 0.59 -12.78 -7.18
N ALA A 403 1.45 -12.17 -7.99
CA ALA A 403 1.06 -11.52 -9.24
C ALA A 403 0.59 -12.56 -10.28
N LEU A 404 -0.20 -12.14 -11.27
CA LEU A 404 -0.62 -13.04 -12.36
C LEU A 404 0.60 -13.66 -13.09
N GLN A 405 1.68 -12.90 -13.27
CA GLN A 405 2.89 -13.29 -14.01
C GLN A 405 3.73 -14.35 -13.29
N GLY A 406 3.54 -14.58 -11.99
CA GLY A 406 4.35 -15.50 -11.18
C GLY A 406 4.44 -15.11 -9.71
N ALA A 407 5.04 -15.98 -8.90
CA ALA A 407 5.19 -15.79 -7.46
C ALA A 407 6.38 -14.90 -7.05
N GLN A 408 7.18 -14.43 -8.01
CA GLN A 408 8.36 -13.59 -7.78
C GLN A 408 8.02 -12.19 -7.24
N THR A 409 6.78 -11.73 -7.41
CA THR A 409 6.30 -10.40 -6.99
C THR A 409 4.90 -10.47 -6.37
N LYS A 410 4.59 -9.54 -5.46
CA LYS A 410 3.23 -9.37 -4.91
C LYS A 410 2.30 -8.69 -5.94
N MET A 411 1.03 -9.11 -5.99
CA MET A 411 0.00 -8.44 -6.80
C MET A 411 -0.06 -6.94 -6.47
N SER A 412 -0.09 -6.07 -7.49
CA SER A 412 0.00 -4.62 -7.31
C SER A 412 -0.96 -3.85 -8.21
N SER A 413 -1.73 -2.92 -7.62
CA SER A 413 -2.58 -1.95 -8.35
C SER A 413 -1.81 -1.10 -9.37
N SER A 414 -0.47 -1.06 -9.33
CA SER A 414 0.35 -0.29 -10.28
C SER A 414 0.62 -1.01 -11.61
N ASP A 415 0.42 -2.33 -11.72
CA ASP A 415 0.37 -3.02 -13.02
C ASP A 415 -1.04 -3.62 -13.23
N PRO A 416 -1.84 -3.04 -14.16
CA PRO A 416 -3.16 -3.55 -14.52
C PRO A 416 -3.21 -5.00 -15.04
N ASN A 417 -2.07 -5.52 -15.52
CA ASN A 417 -1.94 -6.89 -16.01
C ASN A 417 -1.55 -7.89 -14.90
N SER A 418 -1.00 -7.40 -13.77
CA SER A 418 -0.69 -8.23 -12.60
C SER A 418 -1.91 -8.55 -11.73
N SER A 419 -2.93 -7.68 -11.79
CA SER A 419 -4.01 -7.63 -10.81
C SER A 419 -5.37 -8.06 -11.36
N ILE A 420 -6.13 -8.83 -10.58
CA ILE A 420 -7.58 -8.98 -10.77
C ILE A 420 -8.27 -8.01 -9.82
N PHE A 421 -8.91 -6.98 -10.36
CA PHE A 421 -9.58 -5.92 -9.59
C PHE A 421 -10.97 -6.36 -9.13
N LEU A 422 -11.43 -5.84 -8.00
CA LEU A 422 -12.79 -6.08 -7.49
C LEU A 422 -13.87 -5.44 -8.38
N THR A 423 -13.46 -4.57 -9.32
CA THR A 423 -14.27 -3.95 -10.37
C THR A 423 -14.20 -4.69 -11.73
N ASP A 424 -13.37 -5.73 -11.89
CA ASP A 424 -13.32 -6.49 -13.14
C ASP A 424 -14.65 -7.23 -13.40
N THR A 425 -15.14 -7.18 -14.64
CA THR A 425 -16.28 -8.00 -15.07
C THR A 425 -15.92 -9.49 -15.18
N PRO A 426 -16.91 -10.42 -15.16
CA PRO A 426 -16.66 -11.85 -15.42
C PRO A 426 -15.84 -12.13 -16.70
N LYS A 427 -16.01 -11.31 -17.74
CA LYS A 427 -15.23 -11.39 -18.99
C LYS A 427 -13.78 -10.95 -18.79
N GLN A 428 -13.52 -9.89 -18.02
CA GLN A 428 -12.16 -9.45 -17.68
C GLN A 428 -11.45 -10.50 -16.81
N ILE A 429 -12.10 -11.00 -15.75
CA ILE A 429 -11.57 -12.06 -14.87
C ILE A 429 -11.12 -13.27 -15.70
N LYS A 430 -12.00 -13.80 -16.56
CA LYS A 430 -11.69 -14.92 -17.48
C LYS A 430 -10.56 -14.58 -18.45
N THR A 431 -10.51 -13.36 -18.99
CA THR A 431 -9.45 -12.94 -19.91
C THR A 431 -8.10 -12.87 -19.23
N LYS A 432 -8.03 -12.27 -18.03
CA LYS A 432 -6.80 -12.14 -17.24
C LYS A 432 -6.23 -13.49 -16.81
N ILE A 433 -7.07 -14.37 -16.27
CA ILE A 433 -6.63 -15.73 -15.86
C ILE A 433 -6.13 -16.52 -17.08
N ASN A 434 -6.86 -16.50 -18.20
CA ASN A 434 -6.44 -17.26 -19.38
C ASN A 434 -5.15 -16.71 -20.02
N LYS A 435 -5.00 -15.39 -20.14
CA LYS A 435 -3.86 -14.76 -20.85
C LYS A 435 -2.63 -14.47 -20.00
N HIS A 436 -2.79 -14.23 -18.70
CA HIS A 436 -1.73 -13.64 -17.87
C HIS A 436 -1.37 -14.45 -16.63
N ALA A 437 -2.26 -15.33 -16.12
CA ALA A 437 -1.87 -16.23 -15.03
C ALA A 437 -0.80 -17.22 -15.53
N PHE A 438 0.37 -17.24 -14.89
CA PHE A 438 1.46 -18.15 -15.20
C PHE A 438 1.05 -19.61 -14.96
N SER A 439 1.62 -20.53 -15.76
CA SER A 439 1.31 -21.95 -15.70
C SER A 439 2.51 -22.79 -15.24
N GLY A 440 2.28 -23.67 -14.28
CA GLY A 440 3.20 -24.75 -13.92
C GLY A 440 3.03 -26.01 -14.77
N GLY A 441 2.26 -25.94 -15.87
CA GLY A 441 1.99 -27.07 -16.76
C GLY A 441 3.17 -27.46 -17.65
N LYS A 442 2.88 -28.04 -18.82
CA LYS A 442 3.85 -28.29 -19.91
C LYS A 442 3.34 -27.64 -21.18
N ASP A 443 4.25 -27.39 -22.13
CA ASP A 443 3.95 -26.68 -23.37
C ASP A 443 3.06 -27.50 -24.31
N THR A 444 3.19 -28.82 -24.30
CA THR A 444 2.33 -29.75 -25.04
C THR A 444 1.40 -30.55 -24.12
N VAL A 445 0.25 -30.98 -24.66
CA VAL A 445 -0.71 -31.83 -23.93
C VAL A 445 -0.09 -33.20 -23.63
N GLU A 446 0.68 -33.72 -24.57
CA GLU A 446 1.37 -35.01 -24.52
C GLU A 446 2.38 -35.05 -23.37
N GLU A 447 3.20 -34.01 -23.22
CA GLU A 447 4.10 -33.87 -22.07
C GLU A 447 3.35 -33.66 -20.77
N HIS A 448 2.25 -32.89 -20.78
CA HIS A 448 1.46 -32.66 -19.57
C HIS A 448 0.78 -33.93 -19.06
N ARG A 449 0.22 -34.76 -19.97
CA ARG A 449 -0.30 -36.10 -19.64
C ARG A 449 0.77 -37.07 -19.15
N LYS A 450 2.05 -36.85 -19.51
CA LYS A 450 3.18 -37.74 -19.16
C LYS A 450 3.92 -37.32 -17.88
N TYR A 451 4.03 -36.01 -17.62
CA TYR A 451 4.88 -35.45 -16.57
C TYR A 451 4.13 -34.55 -15.56
N GLY A 452 2.84 -34.28 -15.78
CA GLY A 452 2.01 -33.47 -14.89
C GLY A 452 2.29 -31.96 -14.88
N GLY A 453 1.53 -31.26 -14.05
CA GLY A 453 1.69 -29.85 -13.70
C GLY A 453 2.28 -29.65 -12.30
N ASN A 454 3.12 -28.63 -12.15
CA ASN A 454 3.74 -28.25 -10.89
C ASN A 454 2.89 -27.21 -10.13
N CYS A 455 2.21 -27.67 -9.08
CA CYS A 455 1.42 -26.82 -8.19
C CYS A 455 2.24 -25.75 -7.46
N ASP A 456 3.54 -25.96 -7.23
CA ASP A 456 4.41 -25.04 -6.47
C ASP A 456 4.71 -23.73 -7.22
N VAL A 457 4.39 -23.65 -8.51
CA VAL A 457 4.64 -22.46 -9.36
C VAL A 457 3.41 -22.02 -10.16
N ASP A 458 2.34 -22.83 -10.23
CA ASP A 458 1.14 -22.47 -10.99
C ASP A 458 0.29 -21.44 -10.24
N VAL A 459 0.28 -20.20 -10.72
CA VAL A 459 -0.48 -19.08 -10.12
C VAL A 459 -1.98 -19.39 -10.05
N SER A 460 -2.50 -20.20 -10.98
CA SER A 460 -3.92 -20.60 -10.98
C SER A 460 -4.24 -21.55 -9.82
N TYR A 461 -3.34 -22.51 -9.54
CA TYR A 461 -3.44 -23.37 -8.36
C TYR A 461 -3.21 -22.57 -7.07
N MET A 462 -2.21 -21.69 -7.03
CA MET A 462 -1.95 -20.82 -5.88
C MET A 462 -3.21 -20.05 -5.49
N TYR A 463 -3.87 -19.37 -6.42
CA TYR A 463 -5.09 -18.61 -6.14
C TYR A 463 -6.25 -19.50 -5.62
N LEU A 464 -6.35 -20.77 -6.05
CA LEU A 464 -7.33 -21.71 -5.50
C LEU A 464 -7.07 -22.01 -4.01
N THR A 465 -5.80 -22.06 -3.56
CA THR A 465 -5.50 -22.24 -2.13
C THR A 465 -6.06 -21.11 -1.24
N PHE A 466 -6.18 -19.89 -1.80
CA PHE A 466 -6.77 -18.73 -1.11
C PHE A 466 -8.29 -18.62 -1.22
N PHE A 467 -8.95 -19.18 -2.24
CA PHE A 467 -10.37 -18.88 -2.50
C PHE A 467 -11.30 -20.08 -2.69
N LEU A 468 -10.78 -21.30 -2.85
CA LEU A 468 -11.60 -22.52 -2.83
C LEU A 468 -11.68 -23.04 -1.40
N GLU A 469 -12.78 -22.75 -0.68
CA GLU A 469 -12.93 -23.14 0.74
C GLU A 469 -12.95 -24.66 0.99
N ASP A 470 -13.31 -25.44 -0.03
CA ASP A 470 -13.37 -26.90 -0.01
C ASP A 470 -11.96 -27.52 -0.04
N ASP A 471 -11.53 -28.05 1.12
CA ASP A 471 -10.21 -28.66 1.32
C ASP A 471 -10.03 -29.97 0.52
N ASP A 472 -11.06 -30.83 0.46
CA ASP A 472 -11.01 -32.12 -0.25
C ASP A 472 -10.95 -31.91 -1.76
N LYS A 473 -11.74 -30.98 -2.29
CA LYS A 473 -11.72 -30.61 -3.71
C LYS A 473 -10.42 -29.92 -4.12
N LEU A 474 -9.78 -29.15 -3.23
CA LEU A 474 -8.47 -28.56 -3.50
C LEU A 474 -7.39 -29.64 -3.64
N GLU A 475 -7.35 -30.62 -2.75
CA GLU A 475 -6.41 -31.75 -2.82
C GLU A 475 -6.70 -32.66 -4.03
N GLN A 476 -7.96 -32.89 -4.39
CA GLN A 476 -8.33 -33.57 -5.64
C GLN A 476 -7.80 -32.83 -6.88
N ILE A 477 -7.95 -31.50 -6.94
CA ILE A 477 -7.43 -30.67 -8.05
C ILE A 477 -5.90 -30.76 -8.12
N LYS A 478 -5.22 -30.71 -6.98
CA LYS A 478 -3.75 -30.86 -6.87
C LYS A 478 -3.29 -32.22 -7.40
N GLN A 479 -3.87 -33.31 -6.90
CA GLN A 479 -3.54 -34.68 -7.34
C GLN A 479 -3.81 -34.88 -8.83
N ALA A 480 -4.92 -34.36 -9.34
CA ALA A 480 -5.26 -34.43 -10.76
C ALA A 480 -4.30 -33.59 -11.63
N TYR A 481 -3.84 -32.42 -11.16
CA TYR A 481 -2.88 -31.60 -11.92
C TYR A 481 -1.47 -32.20 -11.89
N THR A 482 -0.98 -32.61 -10.73
CA THR A 482 0.35 -33.23 -10.57
C THR A 482 0.47 -34.59 -11.27
N SER A 483 -0.63 -35.33 -11.45
CA SER A 483 -0.66 -36.55 -12.29
C SER A 483 -0.87 -36.28 -13.79
N GLY A 484 -1.15 -35.04 -14.19
CA GLY A 484 -1.49 -34.70 -15.57
C GLY A 484 -2.90 -35.14 -16.01
N ALA A 485 -3.75 -35.59 -15.09
CA ALA A 485 -5.14 -35.95 -15.34
C ALA A 485 -6.05 -34.71 -15.56
N LEU A 486 -5.72 -33.58 -14.95
CA LEU A 486 -6.32 -32.27 -15.17
C LEU A 486 -5.39 -31.42 -16.05
N LEU A 487 -5.89 -30.77 -17.10
CA LEU A 487 -5.11 -29.84 -17.92
C LEU A 487 -5.10 -28.42 -17.33
N THR A 488 -4.08 -27.61 -17.63
CA THR A 488 -4.00 -26.18 -17.23
C THR A 488 -5.26 -25.38 -17.59
N GLY A 489 -5.88 -25.65 -18.75
CA GLY A 489 -7.12 -24.97 -19.16
C GLY A 489 -8.33 -25.30 -18.27
N GLU A 490 -8.34 -26.48 -17.66
CA GLU A 490 -9.37 -26.97 -16.75
C GLU A 490 -9.12 -26.47 -15.32
N LEU A 491 -7.86 -26.43 -14.88
CA LEU A 491 -7.43 -25.75 -13.65
C LEU A 491 -7.82 -24.26 -13.66
N LYS A 492 -7.51 -23.56 -14.77
CA LYS A 492 -7.89 -22.15 -14.95
C LYS A 492 -9.41 -21.96 -14.99
N LYS A 493 -10.16 -22.89 -15.58
CA LYS A 493 -11.63 -22.89 -15.53
C LYS A 493 -12.14 -22.99 -14.08
N ALA A 494 -11.62 -23.91 -13.27
CA ALA A 494 -12.00 -24.05 -11.86
C ALA A 494 -11.72 -22.77 -11.05
N LEU A 495 -10.59 -22.10 -11.31
CA LEU A 495 -10.30 -20.79 -10.71
C LEU A 495 -11.27 -19.70 -11.17
N ILE A 496 -11.62 -19.63 -12.45
CA ILE A 496 -12.60 -18.67 -12.98
C ILE A 496 -13.97 -18.88 -12.31
N GLU A 497 -14.40 -20.13 -12.18
CA GLU A 497 -15.65 -20.52 -11.51
C GLU A 497 -15.64 -20.26 -10.00
N THR A 498 -14.47 -20.11 -9.38
CA THR A 498 -14.30 -19.71 -7.98
C THR A 498 -14.29 -18.18 -7.81
N LEU A 499 -13.54 -17.45 -8.65
CA LEU A 499 -13.36 -16.00 -8.53
C LEU A 499 -14.54 -15.17 -9.06
N GLN A 500 -15.25 -15.63 -10.10
CA GLN A 500 -16.41 -14.91 -10.63
C GLN A 500 -17.54 -14.72 -9.60
N PRO A 501 -18.02 -15.74 -8.86
CA PRO A 501 -19.05 -15.53 -7.85
C PRO A 501 -18.55 -14.72 -6.65
N LEU A 502 -17.28 -14.89 -6.23
CA LEU A 502 -16.66 -14.11 -5.16
C LEU A 502 -16.71 -12.60 -5.47
N ILE A 503 -16.20 -12.21 -6.65
CA ILE A 503 -16.15 -10.81 -7.07
C ILE A 503 -17.55 -10.27 -7.36
N ALA A 504 -18.46 -11.07 -7.96
CA ALA A 504 -19.84 -10.66 -8.17
C ALA A 504 -20.60 -10.41 -6.85
N ALA A 505 -20.39 -11.24 -5.83
CA ALA A 505 -20.96 -11.05 -4.50
C ALA A 505 -20.40 -9.81 -3.79
N HIS A 506 -19.09 -9.54 -3.93
CA HIS A 506 -18.47 -8.30 -3.47
C HIS A 506 -19.09 -7.08 -4.15
N GLN A 507 -19.16 -7.06 -5.48
CA GLN A 507 -19.78 -5.99 -6.27
C GLN A 507 -21.26 -5.78 -5.88
N GLN A 508 -22.01 -6.85 -5.59
CA GLN A 508 -23.40 -6.75 -5.18
C GLN A 508 -23.56 -6.11 -3.80
N ARG A 509 -22.69 -6.45 -2.83
CA ARG A 509 -22.66 -5.77 -1.52
C ARG A 509 -22.19 -4.33 -1.65
N ARG A 510 -21.15 -4.05 -2.45
CA ARG A 510 -20.63 -2.69 -2.66
C ARG A 510 -21.68 -1.71 -3.20
N LYS A 511 -22.58 -2.17 -4.07
CA LYS A 511 -23.71 -1.38 -4.60
C LYS A 511 -24.76 -0.97 -3.55
N GLN A 512 -24.79 -1.63 -2.39
CA GLN A 512 -25.73 -1.33 -1.31
C GLN A 512 -25.17 -0.31 -0.30
N ILE A 513 -23.90 0.09 -0.44
CA ILE A 513 -23.22 1.01 0.47
C ILE A 513 -23.49 2.44 0.00
N THR A 514 -24.30 3.16 0.77
CA THR A 514 -24.55 4.59 0.57
C THR A 514 -23.47 5.42 1.28
N ASP A 515 -23.39 6.71 0.96
CA ASP A 515 -22.42 7.60 1.61
C ASP A 515 -22.78 7.85 3.11
N GLU A 516 -24.04 7.66 3.51
CA GLU A 516 -24.45 7.61 4.93
C GLU A 516 -23.84 6.40 5.66
N ILE A 517 -23.82 5.22 5.03
CA ILE A 517 -23.20 4.02 5.61
C ILE A 517 -21.70 4.23 5.77
N VAL A 518 -21.02 4.76 4.73
CA VAL A 518 -19.60 5.13 4.80
C VAL A 518 -19.35 6.10 5.95
N LYS A 519 -20.15 7.16 6.04
CA LYS A 519 -20.07 8.17 7.09
C LYS A 519 -20.34 7.59 8.48
N GLU A 520 -21.25 6.63 8.64
CA GLU A 520 -21.49 5.99 9.93
C GLU A 520 -20.27 5.16 10.37
N PHE A 521 -19.73 4.30 9.50
CA PHE A 521 -18.47 3.57 9.77
C PHE A 521 -17.33 4.54 10.15
N MET A 522 -17.24 5.69 9.46
CA MET A 522 -16.23 6.73 9.67
C MET A 522 -16.49 7.68 10.85
N THR A 523 -17.68 7.73 11.41
CA THR A 523 -17.99 8.66 12.51
C THR A 523 -17.34 8.16 13.81
N PRO A 524 -16.49 8.96 14.49
CA PRO A 524 -15.93 8.61 15.79
C PRO A 524 -17.04 8.47 16.84
N ARG A 525 -17.33 7.22 17.22
CA ARG A 525 -18.44 6.84 18.10
C ARG A 525 -18.03 5.74 19.08
N LYS A 526 -18.83 5.53 20.13
CA LYS A 526 -18.76 4.32 20.96
C LYS A 526 -19.24 3.13 20.12
N LEU A 527 -18.47 2.05 20.11
CA LEU A 527 -18.88 0.77 19.51
C LEU A 527 -19.73 -0.04 20.50
N ALA A 528 -20.31 -1.16 20.07
CA ALA A 528 -21.19 -2.02 20.89
C ALA A 528 -20.44 -2.88 21.93
N PHE A 529 -19.58 -2.22 22.71
CA PHE A 529 -18.76 -2.78 23.79
C PHE A 529 -18.69 -1.79 24.95
N ASP A 530 -18.58 -2.30 26.17
CA ASP A 530 -18.35 -1.49 27.38
C ASP A 530 -16.95 -1.75 27.94
N TYR A 531 -16.33 -0.66 28.42
CA TYR A 531 -14.93 -0.61 28.85
C TYR A 531 -14.79 -0.04 30.26
#